data_AF-I2G0P9-F1
#
_entry.id   AF-I2G0P9-F1
#
_cell.length_a   1.000
_cell.length_b   1.000
_cell.length_c   1.000
_cell.angle_alpha   90.00
_cell.angle_beta   90.00
_cell.angle_gamma   90.00
#
_symmetry.space_group_name_H-M   'P 1'
#
loop_
_entity.id
_entity.type
_entity.pdbx_description
1 polymer ?
#
loop_
_entity_poly.entity_id
_entity_poly.type
_entity_poly.pdbx_seq_one_letter_code
_entity_poly.pdbx_strand_id
1 'polypeptide(L)'
;METKLPATYTGVSLWALSLAGYLPSNTTFAKAAGDTITKIWTKTAHLWQSELNSLGGPWDRTYGIGLSGCVSLLGYSVAGLFDADVRSWPVPWKLSGASHVDDAAFAPLMAITSKYHDKSVSQESRNLLKPNKTGNRYGRLVKSHAWSPPFDANVKQYGPRNYTAWITPNISVGRTEIDEAVIGGPAKNPTAFTPAAFAANYTAPTQMTLMFGISPLAWLPDDFLLASNRTEGKLPGMELELNGSVASGAVKRSMTYDSEKNVYGFYYYNLTFALGGLAQNTVPQLVVSYKLS
;
A
#
# COMPACT_ATOMS: atom_id res chain seq x y z
N MET A 1 -13.07 -8.38 -14.98
CA MET A 1 -12.17 -9.48 -15.37
C MET A 1 -11.41 -9.86 -14.10
N GLU A 2 -11.71 -11.03 -13.55
CA GLU A 2 -11.23 -11.50 -12.24
C GLU A 2 -9.76 -11.93 -12.28
N THR A 3 -9.14 -11.89 -11.11
CA THR A 3 -7.78 -11.38 -11.03
C THR A 3 -7.13 -12.02 -9.79
N LYS A 4 -6.15 -12.91 -9.99
CA LYS A 4 -5.69 -13.97 -9.07
C LYS A 4 -4.29 -13.76 -8.42
N LEU A 5 -4.21 -13.59 -7.10
CA LEU A 5 -3.18 -12.81 -6.38
C LEU A 5 -1.88 -13.54 -5.90
N PRO A 6 -0.77 -12.79 -5.68
CA PRO A 6 0.50 -13.26 -5.08
C PRO A 6 0.41 -13.70 -3.61
N ALA A 7 -0.61 -13.22 -2.89
CA ALA A 7 -0.83 -13.55 -1.48
C ALA A 7 -1.24 -15.03 -1.30
N THR A 8 -1.99 -15.61 -2.24
CA THR A 8 -2.41 -17.01 -2.17
C THR A 8 -1.20 -17.94 -2.16
N TYR A 9 -0.24 -17.77 -3.07
CA TYR A 9 0.93 -18.66 -3.16
C TYR A 9 1.88 -18.54 -1.96
N THR A 10 2.03 -17.35 -1.40
CA THR A 10 2.73 -17.17 -0.11
C THR A 10 2.03 -17.99 0.99
N GLY A 11 0.71 -17.91 1.06
CA GLY A 11 -0.10 -18.71 1.99
C GLY A 11 -0.02 -20.22 1.76
N VAL A 12 -0.04 -20.68 0.51
CA VAL A 12 0.16 -22.11 0.14
C VAL A 12 1.51 -22.59 0.65
N SER A 13 2.56 -21.77 0.48
CA SER A 13 3.92 -22.10 0.93
C SER A 13 3.98 -22.21 2.45
N LEU A 14 3.37 -21.26 3.17
CA LEU A 14 3.25 -21.30 4.63
C LEU A 14 2.48 -22.53 5.10
N TRP A 15 1.34 -22.85 4.50
CA TRP A 15 0.56 -24.04 4.82
C TRP A 15 1.38 -25.33 4.60
N ALA A 16 2.03 -25.48 3.44
CA ALA A 16 2.84 -26.64 3.13
C ALA A 16 4.01 -26.82 4.12
N LEU A 17 4.72 -25.74 4.45
CA LEU A 17 5.78 -25.76 5.46
C LEU A 17 5.23 -26.16 6.84
N SER A 18 4.00 -25.76 7.15
CA SER A 18 3.38 -26.06 8.44
C SER A 18 3.03 -27.53 8.64
N LEU A 19 2.95 -28.32 7.54
CA LEU A 19 2.84 -29.78 7.61
C LEU A 19 4.06 -30.44 8.28
N ALA A 20 5.19 -29.74 8.41
CA ALA A 20 6.35 -30.22 9.15
C ALA A 20 6.04 -30.63 10.59
N GLY A 21 5.01 -30.04 11.22
CA GLY A 21 4.55 -30.45 12.55
C GLY A 21 4.01 -31.88 12.63
N TYR A 22 3.76 -32.52 11.48
CA TYR A 22 3.25 -33.88 11.35
C TYR A 22 4.27 -34.85 10.74
N LEU A 23 5.49 -34.38 10.45
CA LEU A 23 6.56 -35.20 9.88
C LEU A 23 7.54 -35.66 10.96
N PRO A 24 8.28 -36.76 10.72
CA PRO A 24 9.41 -37.12 11.57
C PRO A 24 10.44 -35.98 11.64
N SER A 25 10.84 -35.61 12.86
CA SER A 25 11.72 -34.47 13.15
C SER A 25 13.12 -34.59 12.53
N ASN A 26 13.53 -35.80 12.13
CA ASN A 26 14.82 -36.05 11.52
C ASN A 26 14.87 -35.73 10.01
N THR A 27 13.72 -35.52 9.36
CA THR A 27 13.66 -35.18 7.92
C THR A 27 14.25 -33.80 7.65
N THR A 28 14.86 -33.62 6.47
CA THR A 28 15.38 -32.32 6.03
C THR A 28 14.30 -31.24 6.03
N PHE A 29 13.09 -31.61 5.59
CA PHE A 29 11.94 -30.70 5.58
C PHE A 29 11.56 -30.23 6.98
N ALA A 30 11.39 -31.15 7.94
CA ALA A 30 10.98 -30.79 9.29
C ALA A 30 12.01 -29.91 10.01
N LYS A 31 13.30 -30.12 9.74
CA LYS A 31 14.40 -29.30 10.28
C LYS A 31 14.42 -27.89 9.71
N ALA A 32 14.12 -27.72 8.43
CA ALA A 32 14.20 -26.42 7.75
C ALA A 32 12.91 -25.60 7.84
N ALA A 33 11.76 -26.23 8.07
CA ALA A 33 10.46 -25.59 7.90
C ALA A 33 10.24 -24.38 8.81
N GLY A 34 10.54 -24.49 10.11
CA GLY A 34 10.37 -23.38 11.06
C GLY A 34 11.20 -22.14 10.70
N ASP A 35 12.46 -22.34 10.31
CA ASP A 35 13.35 -21.26 9.85
C ASP A 35 12.84 -20.63 8.55
N THR A 36 12.36 -21.44 7.61
CA THR A 36 11.80 -20.94 6.34
C THR A 36 10.52 -20.15 6.57
N ILE A 37 9.61 -20.62 7.45
CA ILE A 37 8.39 -19.88 7.85
C ILE A 37 8.78 -18.52 8.44
N THR A 38 9.77 -18.50 9.34
CA THR A 38 10.27 -17.26 9.96
C THR A 38 10.74 -16.26 8.90
N LYS A 39 11.58 -16.70 7.95
CA LYS A 39 12.11 -15.86 6.86
C LYS A 39 11.00 -15.34 5.94
N ILE A 40 10.01 -16.17 5.61
CA ILE A 40 8.85 -15.76 4.82
C ILE A 40 8.07 -14.67 5.55
N TRP A 41 7.81 -14.82 6.85
CA TRP A 41 7.08 -13.82 7.63
C TRP A 41 7.85 -12.52 7.82
N THR A 42 9.15 -12.57 8.08
CA THR A 42 9.98 -11.36 8.15
C THR A 42 9.80 -10.53 6.88
N LYS A 43 9.95 -11.13 5.70
CA LYS A 43 9.78 -10.41 4.42
C LYS A 43 8.34 -9.97 4.18
N THR A 44 7.38 -10.88 4.35
CA THR A 44 5.96 -10.65 4.04
C THR A 44 5.35 -9.58 4.95
N ALA A 45 5.67 -9.59 6.25
CA ALA A 45 5.16 -8.62 7.21
C ALA A 45 5.72 -7.21 6.96
N HIS A 46 6.98 -7.08 6.51
CA HIS A 46 7.49 -5.78 6.07
C HIS A 46 6.76 -5.24 4.85
N LEU A 47 6.33 -6.09 3.92
CA LEU A 47 5.52 -5.67 2.77
C LEU A 47 4.04 -5.47 3.12
N TRP A 48 3.53 -6.08 4.19
CA TRP A 48 2.12 -6.04 4.55
C TRP A 48 1.63 -4.62 4.84
N GLN A 49 0.58 -4.19 4.16
CA GLN A 49 -0.11 -2.96 4.47
C GLN A 49 -1.40 -3.23 5.25
N SER A 50 -1.35 -2.98 6.55
CA SER A 50 -2.39 -3.35 7.50
C SER A 50 -3.68 -2.53 7.36
N GLU A 51 -3.61 -1.29 6.90
CA GLU A 51 -4.82 -0.48 6.68
C GLU A 51 -5.51 -0.79 5.33
N LEU A 52 -4.79 -1.48 4.44
CA LEU A 52 -5.31 -1.93 3.14
C LEU A 52 -5.74 -3.40 3.16
N ASN A 53 -5.41 -4.14 4.22
CA ASN A 53 -5.52 -5.60 4.26
C ASN A 53 -4.91 -6.24 2.99
N SER A 54 -3.72 -5.79 2.61
CA SER A 54 -3.05 -6.25 1.40
C SER A 54 -1.53 -6.31 1.56
N LEU A 55 -0.86 -7.05 0.67
CA LEU A 55 0.56 -6.83 0.46
C LEU A 55 0.74 -5.47 -0.21
N GLY A 56 1.73 -4.72 0.22
CA GLY A 56 2.18 -3.50 -0.42
C GLY A 56 3.37 -3.73 -1.35
N GLY A 57 3.64 -2.73 -2.18
CA GLY A 57 4.64 -2.79 -3.23
C GLY A 57 4.14 -3.45 -4.51
N PRO A 58 5.04 -3.65 -5.49
CA PRO A 58 4.72 -4.36 -6.73
C PRO A 58 4.54 -5.86 -6.44
N TRP A 59 3.95 -6.60 -7.37
CA TRP A 59 3.83 -8.04 -7.18
C TRP A 59 4.10 -8.86 -8.44
N ASP A 60 4.75 -10.00 -8.22
CA ASP A 60 4.86 -11.07 -9.19
C ASP A 60 3.53 -11.79 -9.26
N ARG A 61 2.95 -11.94 -10.46
CA ARG A 61 1.59 -12.50 -10.61
C ARG A 61 0.55 -11.63 -9.91
N THR A 62 0.58 -10.33 -10.21
CA THR A 62 -0.44 -9.38 -9.80
C THR A 62 -1.60 -9.45 -10.75
N TYR A 63 -2.78 -9.44 -10.17
CA TYR A 63 -3.98 -9.27 -10.95
C TYR A 63 -4.92 -8.27 -10.23
N GLY A 64 -4.77 -7.97 -8.94
CA GLY A 64 -5.61 -7.01 -8.22
C GLY A 64 -4.93 -6.38 -7.01
N ILE A 65 -5.56 -5.35 -6.44
CA ILE A 65 -5.06 -4.54 -5.31
C ILE A 65 -6.03 -4.70 -4.13
N GLY A 66 -5.93 -5.78 -3.37
CA GLY A 66 -6.73 -6.00 -2.15
C GLY A 66 -7.12 -7.46 -1.90
N LEU A 67 -6.94 -7.94 -0.66
CA LEU A 67 -7.32 -9.31 -0.27
C LEU A 67 -8.79 -9.45 0.15
N SER A 68 -9.54 -8.35 0.23
CA SER A 68 -10.95 -8.35 0.63
C SER A 68 -11.91 -8.85 -0.45
N GLY A 69 -11.48 -8.91 -1.71
CA GLY A 69 -12.28 -9.44 -2.83
C GLY A 69 -11.88 -10.86 -3.29
N CYS A 70 -10.83 -11.42 -2.71
CA CYS A 70 -10.26 -12.71 -3.11
C CYS A 70 -9.99 -13.55 -1.86
N VAL A 71 -10.43 -14.81 -1.86
CA VAL A 71 -9.99 -15.74 -0.82
C VAL A 71 -8.49 -15.98 -0.99
N SER A 72 -7.70 -15.72 0.05
CA SER A 72 -6.26 -15.96 0.02
C SER A 72 -5.81 -16.68 1.28
N LEU A 73 -4.95 -17.69 1.10
CA LEU A 73 -4.41 -18.44 2.24
C LEU A 73 -3.54 -17.56 3.14
N LEU A 74 -2.80 -16.59 2.60
CA LEU A 74 -2.07 -15.63 3.44
C LEU A 74 -3.04 -14.81 4.29
N GLY A 75 -4.18 -14.41 3.72
CA GLY A 75 -5.24 -13.74 4.47
C GLY A 75 -5.76 -14.59 5.63
N TYR A 76 -5.97 -15.89 5.40
CA TYR A 76 -6.32 -16.83 6.48
C TYR A 76 -5.19 -17.01 7.51
N SER A 77 -3.92 -17.02 7.11
CA SER A 77 -2.82 -17.03 8.07
C SER A 77 -2.82 -15.77 8.93
N VAL A 78 -2.97 -14.59 8.33
CA VAL A 78 -3.03 -13.32 9.08
C VAL A 78 -4.24 -13.32 10.02
N ALA A 79 -5.40 -13.76 9.55
CA ALA A 79 -6.60 -13.93 10.36
C ALA A 79 -6.36 -14.88 11.54
N GLY A 80 -5.78 -16.07 11.31
CA GLY A 80 -5.52 -17.05 12.37
C GLY A 80 -4.53 -16.58 13.44
N LEU A 81 -3.62 -15.66 13.10
CA LEU A 81 -2.66 -15.09 14.05
C LEU A 81 -3.30 -14.10 15.04
N PHE A 82 -4.52 -13.62 14.78
CA PHE A 82 -5.20 -12.60 15.58
C PHE A 82 -6.63 -13.02 15.90
N ASP A 83 -7.03 -12.91 17.17
CA ASP A 83 -8.40 -13.18 17.59
C ASP A 83 -9.33 -11.97 17.27
N ALA A 84 -9.51 -11.71 15.98
CA ALA A 84 -10.25 -10.56 15.47
C ALA A 84 -11.61 -10.97 14.88
N ASP A 85 -12.57 -10.04 14.86
CA ASP A 85 -13.86 -10.23 14.19
C ASP A 85 -13.63 -10.66 12.73
N VAL A 86 -14.33 -11.71 12.29
CA VAL A 86 -14.23 -12.28 10.93
C VAL A 86 -14.43 -11.23 9.83
N ARG A 87 -15.21 -10.18 10.08
CA ARG A 87 -15.44 -9.07 9.14
C ARG A 87 -14.24 -8.16 8.96
N SER A 88 -13.29 -8.20 9.91
CA SER A 88 -12.04 -7.45 9.85
C SER A 88 -10.90 -8.24 9.22
N TRP A 89 -11.12 -9.54 8.93
CA TRP A 89 -10.08 -10.39 8.34
C TRP A 89 -9.72 -9.92 6.93
N PRO A 90 -8.45 -10.10 6.51
CA PRO A 90 -8.02 -9.81 5.15
C PRO A 90 -8.44 -10.93 4.18
N VAL A 91 -9.71 -11.33 4.24
CA VAL A 91 -10.38 -12.26 3.33
C VAL A 91 -11.84 -11.80 3.13
N PRO A 92 -12.51 -12.20 2.04
CA PRO A 92 -13.91 -11.84 1.80
C PRO A 92 -14.81 -12.41 2.89
N TRP A 93 -15.59 -11.54 3.53
CA TRP A 93 -16.61 -11.96 4.50
C TRP A 93 -17.78 -12.71 3.82
N LYS A 94 -18.04 -12.40 2.54
CA LYS A 94 -18.95 -13.13 1.65
C LYS A 94 -18.12 -13.91 0.64
N LEU A 95 -18.22 -15.23 0.69
CA LEU A 95 -17.54 -16.12 -0.25
C LEU A 95 -18.22 -16.16 -1.63
N SER A 96 -19.54 -15.94 -1.69
CA SER A 96 -20.26 -15.88 -2.97
C SER A 96 -19.79 -14.69 -3.79
N GLY A 97 -19.33 -14.96 -5.01
CA GLY A 97 -18.78 -13.96 -5.93
C GLY A 97 -17.36 -13.50 -5.59
N ALA A 98 -16.70 -14.13 -4.61
CA ALA A 98 -15.29 -13.89 -4.35
C ALA A 98 -14.42 -14.64 -5.37
N SER A 99 -13.36 -14.00 -5.84
CA SER A 99 -12.33 -14.68 -6.62
C SER A 99 -11.65 -15.73 -5.74
N HIS A 100 -11.25 -16.86 -6.35
CA HIS A 100 -10.59 -17.97 -5.64
C HIS A 100 -11.42 -18.60 -4.51
N VAL A 101 -12.75 -18.56 -4.58
CA VAL A 101 -13.60 -19.13 -3.52
C VAL A 101 -13.24 -20.58 -3.14
N ASP A 102 -12.75 -21.39 -4.09
CA ASP A 102 -12.31 -22.77 -3.84
C ASP A 102 -11.18 -22.87 -2.80
N ASP A 103 -10.34 -21.83 -2.68
CA ASP A 103 -9.27 -21.76 -1.69
C ASP A 103 -9.82 -21.71 -0.25
N ALA A 104 -11.11 -21.43 -0.06
CA ALA A 104 -11.77 -21.49 1.25
C ALA A 104 -11.74 -22.91 1.85
N ALA A 105 -11.63 -23.95 1.01
CA ALA A 105 -11.47 -25.33 1.47
C ALA A 105 -10.19 -25.54 2.31
N PHE A 106 -9.19 -24.66 2.18
CA PHE A 106 -7.97 -24.73 2.99
C PHE A 106 -8.12 -24.18 4.40
N ALA A 107 -9.16 -23.38 4.70
CA ALA A 107 -9.34 -22.79 6.03
C ALA A 107 -9.23 -23.81 7.19
N PRO A 108 -9.95 -24.95 7.19
CA PRO A 108 -9.79 -25.97 8.23
C PRO A 108 -8.39 -26.61 8.26
N LEU A 109 -7.77 -26.81 7.09
CA LEU A 109 -6.41 -27.36 7.02
C LEU A 109 -5.38 -26.42 7.64
N MET A 110 -5.54 -25.11 7.40
CA MET A 110 -4.70 -24.08 8.00
C MET A 110 -4.89 -24.02 9.52
N ALA A 111 -6.13 -24.13 10.00
CA ALA A 111 -6.42 -24.18 11.44
C ALA A 111 -5.73 -25.36 12.13
N ILE A 112 -5.73 -26.55 11.51
CA ILE A 112 -5.05 -27.74 12.03
C ILE A 112 -3.53 -27.52 12.14
N THR A 113 -2.92 -26.94 11.09
CA THR A 113 -1.46 -26.73 11.03
C THR A 113 -0.95 -25.51 11.80
N SER A 114 -1.85 -24.62 12.26
CA SER A 114 -1.53 -23.35 12.92
C SER A 114 -0.61 -23.50 14.14
N LYS A 115 -0.79 -24.55 14.95
CA LYS A 115 0.01 -24.78 16.17
C LYS A 115 1.50 -24.94 15.89
N TYR A 116 1.88 -25.46 14.72
CA TYR A 116 3.28 -25.51 14.30
C TYR A 116 3.70 -24.17 13.69
N HIS A 117 2.90 -23.65 12.75
CA HIS A 117 3.13 -22.40 12.04
C HIS A 117 3.41 -21.21 12.97
N ASP A 118 2.52 -20.97 13.93
CA ASP A 118 2.43 -19.74 14.69
C ASP A 118 3.64 -19.50 15.58
N LYS A 119 4.30 -20.58 16.00
CA LYS A 119 5.52 -20.52 16.82
C LYS A 119 6.69 -19.90 16.07
N SER A 120 6.68 -19.97 14.74
CA SER A 120 7.72 -19.42 13.87
C SER A 120 7.43 -17.99 13.41
N VAL A 121 6.31 -17.38 13.84
CA VAL A 121 5.99 -15.99 13.50
C VAL A 121 6.49 -15.06 14.60
N SER A 122 7.53 -14.28 14.29
CA SER A 122 8.16 -13.35 15.24
C SER A 122 7.20 -12.28 15.76
N GLN A 123 7.46 -11.76 16.96
CA GLN A 123 6.66 -10.68 17.54
C GLN A 123 6.71 -9.41 16.67
N GLU A 124 7.86 -9.12 16.05
CA GLU A 124 8.00 -8.02 15.09
C GLU A 124 7.06 -8.20 13.89
N SER A 125 7.04 -9.39 13.28
CA SER A 125 6.14 -9.69 12.16
C SER A 125 4.68 -9.51 12.60
N ARG A 126 4.31 -10.05 13.76
CA ARG A 126 2.95 -9.89 14.31
C ARG A 126 2.58 -8.42 14.54
N ASN A 127 3.52 -7.59 14.99
CA ASN A 127 3.29 -6.16 15.19
C ASN A 127 3.06 -5.42 13.87
N LEU A 128 3.81 -5.78 12.81
CA LEU A 128 3.65 -5.18 11.48
C LEU A 128 2.32 -5.55 10.81
N LEU A 129 1.77 -6.74 11.09
CA LEU A 129 0.50 -7.20 10.50
C LEU A 129 -0.74 -6.53 11.09
N LYS A 130 -0.68 -6.07 12.35
CA LYS A 130 -1.79 -5.36 13.01
C LYS A 130 -2.05 -4.00 12.34
N PRO A 131 -3.27 -3.43 12.38
CA PRO A 131 -3.52 -2.04 11.96
C PRO A 131 -2.83 -0.98 12.82
N ASN A 132 -2.38 0.13 12.23
CA ASN A 132 -1.70 1.24 12.91
C ASN A 132 -2.69 2.20 13.59
N LYS A 133 -3.51 1.66 14.51
CA LYS A 133 -4.57 2.43 15.19
C LYS A 133 -4.06 3.63 16.00
N THR A 134 -2.85 3.55 16.54
CA THR A 134 -2.27 4.59 17.39
C THR A 134 -1.46 5.64 16.60
N GLY A 135 -1.28 5.46 15.29
CA GLY A 135 -0.50 6.39 14.45
C GLY A 135 1.02 6.31 14.63
N ASN A 136 1.53 5.47 15.54
CA ASN A 136 2.95 5.49 15.92
C ASN A 136 3.90 4.77 14.94
N ARG A 137 3.39 4.06 13.92
CA ARG A 137 4.24 3.51 12.85
C ARG A 137 4.50 4.52 11.74
N TYR A 138 5.77 4.88 11.61
CA TYR A 138 6.30 5.65 10.49
C TYR A 138 6.30 4.84 9.19
N GLY A 139 6.43 5.56 8.07
CA GLY A 139 6.67 4.94 6.77
C GLY A 139 7.99 4.16 6.75
N ARG A 140 8.01 3.06 5.99
CA ARG A 140 9.17 2.17 5.87
C ARG A 140 9.49 1.89 4.41
N LEU A 141 10.78 1.93 4.10
CA LEU A 141 11.33 1.48 2.82
C LEU A 141 11.66 -0.01 2.92
N VAL A 142 11.03 -0.80 2.08
CA VAL A 142 11.30 -2.23 1.94
C VAL A 142 12.07 -2.43 0.65
N LYS A 143 13.26 -3.02 0.76
CA LYS A 143 14.03 -3.51 -0.38
C LYS A 143 14.12 -5.01 -0.29
N SER A 144 13.86 -5.69 -1.40
CA SER A 144 14.00 -7.14 -1.47
C SER A 144 14.42 -7.58 -2.86
N HIS A 145 14.80 -8.83 -2.98
CA HIS A 145 15.05 -9.44 -4.27
C HIS A 145 14.49 -10.87 -4.30
N ALA A 146 14.26 -11.40 -5.49
CA ALA A 146 13.83 -12.78 -5.71
C ALA A 146 14.47 -13.34 -6.97
N TRP A 147 14.56 -14.67 -7.00
CA TRP A 147 15.01 -15.44 -8.16
C TRP A 147 13.96 -16.50 -8.47
N SER A 148 13.64 -16.65 -9.75
CA SER A 148 12.79 -17.70 -10.28
C SER A 148 13.57 -18.52 -11.31
N PRO A 149 14.49 -19.41 -10.91
CA PRO A 149 15.11 -20.34 -11.84
C PRO A 149 14.09 -21.24 -12.55
N PRO A 150 14.29 -21.57 -13.84
CA PRO A 150 15.39 -21.13 -14.72
C PRO A 150 15.18 -19.75 -15.37
N PHE A 151 14.07 -19.08 -15.13
CA PHE A 151 13.61 -17.88 -15.85
C PHE A 151 14.41 -16.62 -15.52
N ASP A 152 15.00 -16.56 -14.32
CA ASP A 152 15.90 -15.48 -13.89
C ASP A 152 17.36 -15.99 -13.71
N ALA A 153 17.63 -17.29 -13.94
CA ALA A 153 18.78 -17.97 -13.33
C ALA A 153 20.11 -17.90 -14.08
N ASN A 154 20.17 -17.32 -15.27
CA ASN A 154 21.48 -17.10 -15.88
C ASN A 154 22.14 -15.90 -15.21
N VAL A 155 22.72 -16.07 -14.03
CA VAL A 155 23.41 -15.03 -13.22
C VAL A 155 24.49 -14.26 -13.99
N LYS A 156 24.92 -14.73 -15.17
CA LYS A 156 25.86 -14.05 -16.06
C LYS A 156 25.20 -13.15 -17.11
N GLN A 157 23.89 -13.29 -17.31
CA GLN A 157 23.12 -12.60 -18.35
C GLN A 157 21.90 -11.85 -17.80
N TYR A 158 21.25 -12.39 -16.76
CA TYR A 158 20.04 -11.86 -16.15
C TYR A 158 20.25 -11.67 -14.64
N GLY A 159 19.81 -10.52 -14.11
CA GLY A 159 19.85 -10.19 -12.69
C GLY A 159 18.65 -10.71 -11.88
N PRO A 160 18.70 -10.63 -10.54
CA PRO A 160 17.52 -10.90 -9.72
C PRO A 160 16.43 -9.86 -9.98
N ARG A 161 15.18 -10.24 -9.69
CA ARG A 161 14.09 -9.26 -9.59
C ARG A 161 14.31 -8.43 -8.35
N ASN A 162 14.45 -7.11 -8.48
CA ASN A 162 14.65 -6.20 -7.36
C ASN A 162 13.35 -5.46 -7.03
N TYR A 163 12.86 -5.62 -5.82
CA TYR A 163 11.63 -5.01 -5.31
C TYR A 163 11.99 -3.84 -4.42
N THR A 164 11.37 -2.70 -4.66
CA THR A 164 11.40 -1.54 -3.75
C THR A 164 9.99 -1.10 -3.46
N ALA A 165 9.63 -0.97 -2.19
CA ALA A 165 8.33 -0.49 -1.76
C ALA A 165 8.44 0.50 -0.60
N TRP A 166 7.61 1.52 -0.60
CA TRP A 166 7.40 2.42 0.53
C TRP A 166 6.01 2.17 1.11
N ILE A 167 5.97 1.74 2.38
CA ILE A 167 4.73 1.40 3.09
C ILE A 167 4.57 2.37 4.25
N THR A 168 3.48 3.13 4.26
CA THR A 168 3.17 4.14 5.30
C THR A 168 1.67 4.10 5.59
N PRO A 169 1.14 4.56 6.74
CA PRO A 169 -0.28 4.40 7.04
C PRO A 169 -1.19 4.80 5.86
N ASN A 170 -2.12 3.91 5.50
CA ASN A 170 -3.06 4.05 4.37
C ASN A 170 -2.46 4.10 2.96
N ILE A 171 -1.14 4.05 2.77
CA ILE A 171 -0.49 4.17 1.46
C ILE A 171 0.56 3.07 1.27
N SER A 172 0.61 2.53 0.07
CA SER A 172 1.68 1.65 -0.40
C SER A 172 2.03 2.05 -1.82
N VAL A 173 3.32 2.28 -2.07
CA VAL A 173 3.86 2.47 -3.42
C VAL A 173 5.07 1.58 -3.62
N GLY A 174 5.28 1.04 -4.81
CA GLY A 174 6.52 0.33 -5.09
C GLY A 174 6.72 -0.02 -6.56
N ARG A 175 7.92 -0.52 -6.85
CA ARG A 175 8.35 -0.96 -8.18
C ARG A 175 9.20 -2.22 -8.12
N THR A 176 9.17 -3.00 -9.20
CA THR A 176 10.07 -4.13 -9.46
C THR A 176 10.94 -3.78 -10.67
N GLU A 177 12.25 -3.93 -10.51
CA GLU A 177 13.20 -3.99 -11.62
C GLU A 177 13.34 -5.47 -12.01
N ILE A 178 13.09 -5.77 -13.28
CA ILE A 178 13.00 -7.14 -13.79
C ILE A 178 13.97 -7.28 -14.95
N ASP A 179 14.74 -8.35 -14.92
CA ASP A 179 15.62 -8.77 -16.00
C ASP A 179 15.34 -10.25 -16.27
N GLU A 180 14.47 -10.53 -17.23
CA GLU A 180 13.87 -11.85 -17.46
C GLU A 180 14.35 -12.48 -18.76
N ALA A 181 14.64 -13.78 -18.73
CA ALA A 181 14.99 -14.55 -19.94
C ALA A 181 13.80 -14.72 -20.90
N VAL A 182 12.57 -14.66 -20.37
CA VAL A 182 11.32 -14.82 -21.11
C VAL A 182 10.30 -13.83 -20.56
N ILE A 183 9.71 -13.01 -21.43
CA ILE A 183 8.70 -12.01 -21.05
C ILE A 183 7.55 -12.67 -20.28
N GLY A 184 7.29 -12.19 -19.07
CA GLY A 184 6.23 -12.72 -18.22
C GLY A 184 6.64 -13.98 -17.46
N GLY A 185 7.95 -14.19 -17.29
CA GLY A 185 8.57 -15.24 -16.49
C GLY A 185 8.02 -16.65 -16.77
N PRO A 186 7.88 -17.50 -15.73
CA PRO A 186 7.40 -18.88 -15.87
C PRO A 186 6.03 -19.01 -16.56
N ALA A 187 5.18 -17.99 -16.45
CA ALA A 187 3.84 -18.00 -17.05
C ALA A 187 3.85 -17.66 -18.53
N LYS A 188 4.96 -17.12 -19.06
CA LYS A 188 5.04 -16.51 -20.39
C LYS A 188 3.89 -15.51 -20.63
N ASN A 189 3.53 -14.79 -19.57
CA ASN A 189 2.38 -13.89 -19.58
C ASN A 189 2.78 -12.50 -19.05
N PRO A 190 2.94 -11.49 -19.91
CA PRO A 190 3.32 -10.15 -19.48
C PRO A 190 2.26 -9.50 -18.58
N THR A 191 0.98 -9.87 -18.72
CA THR A 191 -0.10 -9.28 -17.90
C THR A 191 -0.09 -9.80 -16.46
N ALA A 192 0.73 -10.81 -16.16
CA ALA A 192 0.89 -11.32 -14.81
C ALA A 192 1.79 -10.42 -13.95
N PHE A 193 2.55 -9.49 -14.54
CA PHE A 193 3.47 -8.66 -13.77
C PHE A 193 2.90 -7.25 -13.59
N THR A 194 2.90 -6.77 -12.36
CA THR A 194 2.68 -5.35 -12.06
C THR A 194 3.99 -4.78 -11.55
N PRO A 195 4.84 -4.28 -12.46
CA PRO A 195 6.18 -3.80 -12.12
C PRO A 195 6.15 -2.50 -11.34
N ALA A 196 5.00 -1.82 -11.24
CA ALA A 196 4.80 -0.69 -10.36
C ALA A 196 3.37 -0.71 -9.82
N ALA A 197 3.22 -0.46 -8.52
CA ALA A 197 1.93 -0.47 -7.85
C ALA A 197 1.79 0.72 -6.92
N PHE A 198 0.60 1.30 -6.92
CA PHE A 198 0.16 2.28 -5.94
C PHE A 198 -1.19 1.83 -5.39
N ALA A 199 -1.29 1.79 -4.06
CA ALA A 199 -2.50 1.43 -3.35
C ALA A 199 -2.67 2.41 -2.20
N ALA A 200 -3.87 2.97 -2.07
CA ALA A 200 -4.19 3.84 -0.96
C ALA A 200 -5.63 3.66 -0.50
N ASN A 201 -5.85 3.67 0.81
CA ASN A 201 -7.16 3.68 1.42
C ASN A 201 -7.40 5.09 1.92
N TYR A 202 -7.85 5.93 0.99
CA TYR A 202 -8.44 7.20 1.34
C TYR A 202 -9.94 6.97 1.47
N THR A 203 -10.52 7.22 2.64
CA THR A 203 -11.81 7.93 2.62
C THR A 203 -11.56 9.19 1.80
N ALA A 204 -12.40 9.47 0.79
CA ALA A 204 -12.26 10.63 -0.09
C ALA A 204 -11.71 11.81 0.72
N PRO A 205 -10.51 12.33 0.39
CA PRO A 205 -9.84 13.28 1.24
C PRO A 205 -10.82 14.39 1.59
N THR A 206 -11.03 14.66 2.88
CA THR A 206 -11.94 15.74 3.30
C THR A 206 -11.33 17.10 3.03
N GLN A 207 -10.02 17.14 2.77
CA GLN A 207 -9.29 18.36 2.48
C GLN A 207 -8.09 18.15 1.54
N MET A 208 -7.74 19.21 0.81
CA MET A 208 -6.49 19.35 0.05
C MET A 208 -5.79 20.62 0.54
N THR A 209 -4.45 20.66 0.58
CA THR A 209 -3.72 21.84 1.07
C THR A 209 -2.59 22.22 0.11
N LEU A 210 -2.54 23.51 -0.26
CA LEU A 210 -1.41 24.16 -0.93
C LEU A 210 -0.64 25.00 0.08
N MET A 211 0.68 24.84 0.14
CA MET A 211 1.53 25.63 1.02
C MET A 211 2.17 26.79 0.26
N PHE A 212 2.03 28.01 0.77
CA PHE A 212 2.62 29.23 0.23
C PHE A 212 3.73 29.70 1.16
N GLY A 213 4.94 29.88 0.62
CA GLY A 213 6.04 30.54 1.31
C GLY A 213 6.22 31.96 0.78
N ILE A 214 6.32 32.94 1.68
CA ILE A 214 6.50 34.34 1.30
C ILE A 214 7.55 35.05 2.16
N SER A 215 8.25 36.00 1.56
CA SER A 215 9.14 36.92 2.28
C SER A 215 9.18 38.26 1.55
N PRO A 216 8.97 39.40 2.22
CA PRO A 216 8.58 39.55 3.64
C PRO A 216 7.11 39.21 3.91
N LEU A 217 6.74 39.06 5.21
CA LEU A 217 5.40 38.65 5.69
C LEU A 217 4.23 39.49 5.11
N ALA A 218 4.48 40.78 4.84
CA ALA A 218 3.46 41.75 4.46
C ALA A 218 2.96 41.63 3.00
N TRP A 219 3.47 40.69 2.21
CA TRP A 219 3.18 40.60 0.77
C TRP A 219 2.02 39.66 0.43
N LEU A 220 1.44 38.98 1.43
CA LEU A 220 0.30 38.09 1.23
C LEU A 220 -0.97 38.81 1.70
N PRO A 221 -1.90 39.14 0.80
CA PRO A 221 -3.18 39.73 1.19
C PRO A 221 -3.98 38.81 2.11
N ASP A 222 -4.67 39.37 3.10
CA ASP A 222 -5.51 38.61 4.05
C ASP A 222 -6.63 37.81 3.36
N ASP A 223 -7.01 38.18 2.13
CA ASP A 223 -8.07 37.54 1.33
C ASP A 223 -7.56 36.68 0.16
N PHE A 224 -6.24 36.45 0.08
CA PHE A 224 -5.60 35.80 -1.06
C PHE A 224 -6.16 34.38 -1.31
N LEU A 225 -6.92 34.23 -2.41
CA LEU A 225 -7.57 32.98 -2.85
C LEU A 225 -8.54 32.35 -1.82
N LEU A 226 -8.95 33.10 -0.78
CA LEU A 226 -9.80 32.61 0.30
C LEU A 226 -11.28 32.49 -0.08
N ALA A 227 -11.78 33.39 -0.92
CA ALA A 227 -13.18 33.34 -1.34
C ALA A 227 -13.39 32.18 -2.32
N SER A 228 -14.33 31.29 -2.05
CA SER A 228 -14.55 30.09 -2.88
C SER A 228 -15.00 30.41 -4.31
N ASN A 229 -15.63 31.56 -4.51
CA ASN A 229 -16.04 32.09 -5.81
C ASN A 229 -14.93 32.87 -6.54
N ARG A 230 -13.74 33.03 -5.94
CA ARG A 230 -12.61 33.74 -6.54
C ARG A 230 -11.53 32.73 -6.91
N THR A 231 -11.21 32.63 -8.20
CA THR A 231 -10.18 31.72 -8.71
C THR A 231 -8.84 32.40 -8.91
N GLU A 232 -8.79 33.73 -8.90
CA GLU A 232 -7.59 34.49 -9.23
C GLU A 232 -7.04 35.28 -8.03
N GLY A 233 -5.71 35.29 -7.89
CA GLY A 233 -4.97 36.02 -6.87
C GLY A 233 -3.73 36.68 -7.48
N LYS A 234 -3.37 37.88 -6.99
CA LYS A 234 -2.17 38.59 -7.44
C LYS A 234 -1.19 38.75 -6.29
N LEU A 235 0.08 38.52 -6.59
CA LEU A 235 1.24 38.79 -5.76
C LEU A 235 2.18 39.74 -6.53
N PRO A 236 3.11 40.43 -5.86
CA PRO A 236 4.14 41.19 -6.57
C PRO A 236 4.90 40.31 -7.58
N GLY A 237 4.83 40.65 -8.87
CA GLY A 237 5.52 39.92 -9.94
C GLY A 237 4.84 38.63 -10.43
N MET A 238 3.68 38.25 -9.87
CA MET A 238 3.02 36.98 -10.19
C MET A 238 1.49 37.07 -10.08
N GLU A 239 0.79 36.62 -11.11
CA GLU A 239 -0.64 36.36 -11.08
C GLU A 239 -0.86 34.84 -11.01
N LEU A 240 -1.77 34.40 -10.14
CA LEU A 240 -2.11 32.99 -9.91
C LEU A 240 -3.59 32.76 -10.20
N GLU A 241 -3.90 31.63 -10.81
CA GLU A 241 -5.26 31.18 -11.12
C GLU A 241 -5.46 29.73 -10.66
N LEU A 242 -6.59 29.47 -10.00
CA LEU A 242 -7.02 28.16 -9.54
C LEU A 242 -8.14 27.62 -10.42
N ASN A 243 -7.99 26.40 -10.91
CA ASN A 243 -8.95 25.72 -11.77
C ASN A 243 -9.22 24.28 -11.29
N GLY A 244 -10.18 23.62 -11.92
CA GLY A 244 -10.60 22.24 -11.60
C GLY A 244 -11.72 22.16 -10.56
N SER A 245 -12.14 20.93 -10.23
CA SER A 245 -13.28 20.69 -9.33
C SER A 245 -13.07 21.27 -7.92
N VAL A 246 -11.82 21.29 -7.44
CA VAL A 246 -11.43 21.84 -6.12
C VAL A 246 -11.51 23.36 -6.07
N ALA A 247 -11.37 24.05 -7.21
CA ALA A 247 -11.49 25.50 -7.30
C ALA A 247 -12.96 25.99 -7.36
N SER A 248 -13.93 25.07 -7.40
CA SER A 248 -15.36 25.43 -7.48
C SER A 248 -15.86 26.21 -6.26
N GLY A 249 -16.91 26.99 -6.46
CA GLY A 249 -17.58 27.75 -5.38
C GLY A 249 -18.15 26.89 -4.25
N ALA A 250 -18.33 25.58 -4.49
CA ALA A 250 -18.81 24.62 -3.51
C ALA A 250 -17.74 24.24 -2.46
N VAL A 251 -16.46 24.43 -2.75
CA VAL A 251 -15.34 24.07 -1.87
C VAL A 251 -14.97 25.25 -0.98
N LYS A 252 -15.17 25.10 0.34
CA LYS A 252 -14.75 26.11 1.31
C LYS A 252 -13.23 26.13 1.42
N ARG A 253 -12.66 27.31 1.64
CA ARG A 253 -11.21 27.51 1.74
C ARG A 253 -10.85 28.20 3.05
N SER A 254 -9.67 27.90 3.58
CA SER A 254 -9.11 28.55 4.75
C SER A 254 -7.61 28.71 4.60
N MET A 255 -7.04 29.78 5.13
CA MET A 255 -5.60 30.02 5.12
C MET A 255 -5.12 30.16 6.55
N THR A 256 -4.15 29.34 6.94
CA THR A 256 -3.58 29.35 8.28
C THR A 256 -2.08 29.53 8.20
N TYR A 257 -1.56 30.51 8.92
CA TYR A 257 -0.13 30.69 9.11
C TYR A 257 0.43 29.57 10.01
N ASP A 258 1.56 29.00 9.59
CA ASP A 258 2.24 27.91 10.28
C ASP A 258 3.61 28.39 10.77
N SER A 259 3.64 28.94 12.00
CA SER A 259 4.86 29.52 12.57
C SER A 259 5.98 28.51 12.82
N GLU A 260 5.64 27.22 12.95
CA GLU A 260 6.62 26.15 13.14
C GLU A 260 7.44 25.88 11.86
N LYS A 261 6.93 26.30 10.70
CA LYS A 261 7.59 26.13 9.40
C LYS A 261 8.39 27.34 8.94
N ASN A 262 8.51 28.37 9.77
CA ASN A 262 9.33 29.53 9.43
C ASN A 262 10.79 29.14 9.30
N VAL A 263 11.33 29.29 8.09
CA VAL A 263 12.70 28.88 7.76
C VAL A 263 13.37 30.05 7.05
N TYR A 264 14.47 30.54 7.63
CA TYR A 264 15.32 31.61 7.05
C TYR A 264 14.58 32.89 6.61
N GLY A 265 13.57 33.33 7.37
CA GLY A 265 12.82 34.56 7.07
C GLY A 265 11.73 34.40 6.00
N PHE A 266 11.43 33.16 5.59
CA PHE A 266 10.24 32.80 4.82
C PHE A 266 9.12 32.36 5.76
N TYR A 267 7.93 32.92 5.53
CA TYR A 267 6.71 32.68 6.28
C TYR A 267 5.79 31.75 5.49
N TYR A 268 5.31 30.69 6.12
CA TYR A 268 4.55 29.66 5.44
C TYR A 268 3.08 29.66 5.85
N TYR A 269 2.21 29.55 4.86
CA TYR A 269 0.77 29.51 5.00
C TYR A 269 0.20 28.29 4.32
N ASN A 270 -0.77 27.64 4.96
CA ASN A 270 -1.50 26.50 4.42
C ASN A 270 -2.85 26.99 3.89
N LEU A 271 -3.01 27.06 2.56
CA LEU A 271 -4.31 27.22 1.91
C LEU A 271 -4.99 25.86 1.80
N THR A 272 -6.01 25.64 2.61
CA THR A 272 -6.73 24.38 2.72
C THR A 272 -8.09 24.48 2.05
N PHE A 273 -8.44 23.46 1.26
CA PHE A 273 -9.66 23.29 0.50
C PHE A 273 -10.48 22.17 1.13
N ALA A 274 -11.65 22.47 1.70
CA ALA A 274 -12.53 21.47 2.29
C ALA A 274 -13.39 20.79 1.20
N LEU A 275 -13.02 19.57 0.85
CA LEU A 275 -13.56 18.82 -0.29
C LEU A 275 -14.97 18.26 -0.05
N GLY A 276 -15.53 18.41 1.16
CA GLY A 276 -16.88 17.97 1.50
C GLY A 276 -18.01 18.64 0.70
N GLY A 277 -17.72 19.73 -0.01
CA GLY A 277 -18.64 20.36 -0.97
C GLY A 277 -18.66 19.72 -2.36
N LEU A 278 -17.76 18.78 -2.66
CA LEU A 278 -17.74 18.05 -3.93
C LEU A 278 -18.76 16.91 -3.92
N ALA A 279 -19.31 16.58 -5.09
CA ALA A 279 -20.18 15.41 -5.22
C ALA A 279 -19.40 14.12 -4.92
N GLN A 280 -20.07 13.12 -4.32
CA GLN A 280 -19.44 11.89 -3.82
C GLN A 280 -18.66 11.08 -4.87
N ASN A 281 -18.95 11.26 -6.16
CA ASN A 281 -18.30 10.55 -7.27
C ASN A 281 -17.29 11.43 -8.04
N THR A 282 -17.04 12.65 -7.58
CA THR A 282 -16.09 13.57 -8.23
C THR A 282 -14.67 13.28 -7.76
N VAL A 283 -13.76 13.03 -8.71
CA VAL A 283 -12.32 13.02 -8.42
C VAL A 283 -11.88 14.48 -8.15
N PRO A 284 -11.32 14.80 -6.95
CA PRO A 284 -10.83 16.14 -6.67
C PRO A 284 -9.65 16.49 -7.59
N GLN A 285 -9.79 17.58 -8.35
CA GLN A 285 -8.76 18.11 -9.23
C GLN A 285 -8.54 19.60 -8.89
N LEU A 286 -7.28 19.95 -8.60
CA LEU A 286 -6.83 21.33 -8.46
C LEU A 286 -5.76 21.59 -9.51
N VAL A 287 -5.99 22.59 -10.34
CA VAL A 287 -5.03 23.09 -11.32
C VAL A 287 -4.59 24.46 -10.84
N VAL A 288 -3.28 24.69 -10.76
CA VAL A 288 -2.71 25.99 -10.41
C VAL A 288 -1.96 26.48 -11.64
N SER A 289 -2.37 27.63 -12.16
CA SER A 289 -1.74 28.31 -13.27
C SER A 289 -1.13 29.62 -12.78
N TYR A 290 -0.03 30.06 -13.37
CA TYR A 290 0.60 31.33 -13.01
C TYR A 290 1.11 32.07 -14.24
N LYS A 291 1.17 33.39 -14.11
CA LYS A 291 1.80 34.30 -15.06
C LYS A 291 2.78 35.18 -14.31
N LEU A 292 4.01 35.25 -14.81
CA LEU A 292 5.03 36.18 -14.32
C LEU A 292 4.89 37.51 -15.07
N SER A 293 5.01 38.62 -14.34
CA SER A 293 4.96 39.99 -14.88
C SER A 293 6.30 40.67 -14.74
#